data_AF-A0A2Y9KME1-F1
#
_entry.id   AF-A0A2Y9KME1-F1
#
_cell.length_a   1.000
_cell.length_b   1.000
_cell.length_c   1.000
_cell.angle_alpha   90.00
_cell.angle_beta   90.00
_cell.angle_gamma   90.00
#
_symmetry.space_group_name_H-M   'P 1'
#
loop_
_entity.id
_entity.type
_entity.pdbx_description
1 polymer ?
#
loop_
_entity_poly.entity_id
_entity_poly.type
_entity_poly.pdbx_seq_one_letter_code
_entity_poly.pdbx_strand_id
1 'polypeptide(L)'
;MTETQTLPAAPGRTLGDHGVRSYCRLTHKHPSCRMRGARLTGALLALAGLLQVALSLKIAAFNIRTFGETKMSNYTLSHYIVQILSRYDIAIVQEVRDSHLTAVGRLLDALNRDDPDTYHYVVSEPLGRSSYKERYLFLFRPDQVTVLDSYQYDDGCEPCGNDTFSREPTIVRFHSPLTKVREFAVVPLHAAPLDAVAEMDSLYDVYLDVRQKWDLEDVLLTGDFNAGCSYVAPSQWASVRLRTSPAFQWLIPDTVDTTSTATHCAYDRIVVAGTVLQHAVVPDSAAPFDFQAAYGLSSQLVCVLPFSSPGAGAPARTPGTRGCLRSLHQHQRAVGGRAGNTVCRAGRAPPSSLCASPQAQAISDHYPVEVMLKRV
;
A
#
# COMPACT_ATOMS: atom_id res chain seq x y z
N MET A 1 -51.19 60.22 4.76
CA MET A 1 -51.85 61.52 4.60
C MET A 1 -51.25 62.21 3.40
N THR A 2 -52.13 62.77 2.57
CA THR A 2 -51.93 63.73 1.47
C THR A 2 -51.19 63.30 0.19
N GLU A 3 -52.02 63.10 -0.85
CA GLU A 3 -51.74 63.20 -2.29
C GLU A 3 -51.11 64.54 -2.69
N THR A 4 -50.41 64.58 -3.82
CA THR A 4 -50.64 65.64 -4.82
C THR A 4 -50.35 65.14 -6.24
N GLN A 5 -51.20 65.58 -7.17
CA GLN A 5 -51.47 65.07 -8.50
C GLN A 5 -50.69 65.79 -9.63
N THR A 6 -50.72 65.12 -10.80
CA THR A 6 -50.90 65.65 -12.18
C THR A 6 -49.76 66.33 -13.00
N LEU A 7 -49.41 65.59 -14.08
CA LEU A 7 -49.03 65.93 -15.48
C LEU A 7 -49.74 67.18 -16.09
N PRO A 8 -49.36 67.74 -17.29
CA PRO A 8 -48.95 67.00 -18.51
C PRO A 8 -48.03 67.70 -19.56
N ALA A 9 -47.82 66.97 -20.67
CA ALA A 9 -47.78 67.40 -22.08
C ALA A 9 -46.42 67.33 -22.85
N ALA A 10 -46.39 66.37 -23.78
CA ALA A 10 -45.64 66.44 -25.05
C ALA A 10 -46.56 67.05 -26.14
N PRO A 11 -46.07 67.53 -27.30
CA PRO A 11 -45.84 66.60 -28.43
C PRO A 11 -44.76 67.05 -29.45
N GLY A 12 -44.42 66.18 -30.42
CA GLY A 12 -43.89 66.61 -31.72
C GLY A 12 -42.85 65.69 -32.37
N ARG A 13 -43.29 64.85 -33.31
CA ARG A 13 -42.45 64.12 -34.29
C ARG A 13 -42.09 65.04 -35.47
N THR A 14 -40.95 64.83 -36.12
CA THR A 14 -40.86 64.53 -37.57
C THR A 14 -39.45 64.11 -38.02
N LEU A 15 -39.46 63.23 -39.02
CA LEU A 15 -38.38 62.54 -39.71
C LEU A 15 -37.82 63.41 -40.87
N GLY A 16 -36.56 63.23 -41.26
CA GLY A 16 -36.01 63.82 -42.49
C GLY A 16 -34.54 63.43 -42.74
N ASP A 17 -34.37 62.45 -43.63
CA ASP A 17 -33.15 61.77 -44.07
C ASP A 17 -32.29 62.64 -45.02
N HIS A 18 -30.97 62.43 -45.04
CA HIS A 18 -30.09 62.47 -46.23
C HIS A 18 -28.62 62.25 -45.82
N GLY A 19 -28.08 61.10 -46.23
CA GLY A 19 -26.75 60.63 -45.85
C GLY A 19 -25.57 61.19 -46.66
N VAL A 20 -24.37 60.93 -46.15
CA VAL A 20 -23.13 60.82 -46.91
C VAL A 20 -22.25 59.73 -46.26
N ARG A 21 -21.79 58.79 -47.09
CA ARG A 21 -20.83 57.72 -46.76
C ARG A 21 -19.46 58.30 -46.37
N SER A 22 -18.78 57.73 -45.38
CA SER A 22 -17.60 56.87 -45.60
C SER A 22 -16.71 56.63 -44.36
N TYR A 23 -16.11 55.43 -44.38
CA TYR A 23 -14.89 54.93 -43.72
C TYR A 23 -14.92 54.39 -42.28
N CYS A 24 -14.75 53.07 -42.22
CA CYS A 24 -14.39 52.21 -41.10
C CYS A 24 -13.28 52.77 -40.18
N ARG A 25 -13.46 52.56 -38.86
CA ARG A 25 -12.40 51.96 -38.04
C ARG A 25 -12.98 51.17 -36.87
N LEU A 26 -12.77 49.85 -36.93
CA LEU A 26 -13.05 48.87 -35.88
C LEU A 26 -12.18 49.16 -34.65
N THR A 27 -12.77 49.30 -33.46
CA THR A 27 -12.08 49.08 -32.19
C THR A 27 -12.60 47.79 -31.57
N HIS A 28 -11.94 46.68 -31.90
CA HIS A 28 -12.12 45.42 -31.17
C HIS A 28 -11.60 45.62 -29.73
N LYS A 29 -12.51 45.55 -28.76
CA LYS A 29 -12.15 45.22 -27.38
C LYS A 29 -11.56 43.81 -27.37
N HIS A 30 -10.29 43.69 -26.99
CA HIS A 30 -9.66 42.41 -26.67
C HIS A 30 -10.34 41.79 -25.45
N PRO A 31 -10.82 40.53 -25.52
CA PRO A 31 -11.11 39.76 -24.33
C PRO A 31 -9.85 39.02 -23.86
N SER A 32 -9.79 38.80 -22.54
CA SER A 32 -9.03 37.74 -21.88
C SER A 32 -7.52 37.93 -21.71
N CYS A 33 -7.15 38.69 -20.68
CA CYS A 33 -5.95 38.44 -19.89
C CYS A 33 -6.37 37.78 -18.56
N ARG A 34 -6.72 36.47 -18.58
CA ARG A 34 -6.99 35.73 -17.34
C ARG A 34 -6.92 34.21 -17.49
N MET A 35 -5.80 33.65 -17.97
CA MET A 35 -5.60 32.19 -17.94
C MET A 35 -4.15 31.71 -17.71
N ARG A 36 -3.17 32.60 -17.50
CA ARG A 36 -1.77 32.18 -17.26
C ARG A 36 -1.49 31.80 -15.81
N GLY A 37 -2.15 32.44 -14.84
CA GLY A 37 -1.97 32.15 -13.40
C GLY A 37 -2.44 30.76 -12.99
N ALA A 38 -3.63 30.34 -13.43
CA ALA A 38 -4.25 29.07 -13.03
C ALA A 38 -3.47 27.81 -13.48
N ARG A 39 -2.77 27.89 -14.62
CA ARG A 39 -1.95 26.77 -15.13
C ARG A 39 -0.66 26.60 -14.34
N LEU A 40 -0.05 27.70 -13.90
CA LEU A 40 1.17 27.67 -13.10
C LEU A 40 0.88 27.21 -11.65
N THR A 41 -0.20 27.69 -11.03
CA THR A 41 -0.63 27.17 -9.72
C THR A 41 -1.06 25.71 -9.78
N GLY A 42 -1.77 25.27 -10.82
CA GLY A 42 -2.11 23.86 -11.02
C GLY A 42 -0.87 22.97 -11.16
N ALA A 43 0.13 23.41 -11.93
CA ALA A 43 1.40 22.68 -12.08
C ALA A 43 2.21 22.64 -10.78
N LEU A 44 2.26 23.74 -10.02
CA LEU A 44 2.93 23.80 -8.72
C LEU A 44 2.24 22.94 -7.65
N LEU A 45 0.90 22.91 -7.62
CA LEU A 45 0.14 22.05 -6.71
C LEU A 45 0.31 20.56 -7.08
N ALA A 46 0.32 20.24 -8.38
CA ALA A 46 0.61 18.88 -8.84
C ALA A 46 2.04 18.45 -8.49
N LEU A 47 3.03 19.34 -8.66
CA LEU A 47 4.42 19.08 -8.28
C LEU A 47 4.58 18.94 -6.76
N ALA A 48 3.90 19.77 -5.97
CA ALA A 48 3.89 19.66 -4.51
C ALA A 48 3.24 18.35 -4.05
N GLY A 49 2.12 17.94 -4.67
CA GLY A 49 1.50 16.63 -4.40
C GLY A 49 2.41 15.46 -4.79
N LEU A 50 3.06 15.53 -5.95
CA LEU A 50 4.05 14.52 -6.38
C LEU A 50 5.25 14.45 -5.44
N LEU A 51 5.72 15.60 -4.93
CA LEU A 51 6.81 15.66 -3.97
C LEU A 51 6.40 15.09 -2.62
N GLN A 52 5.17 15.31 -2.16
CA GLN A 52 4.68 14.67 -0.92
C GLN A 52 4.58 13.14 -1.03
N VAL A 53 4.15 12.61 -2.17
CA VAL A 53 4.10 11.14 -2.42
C VAL A 53 5.49 10.52 -2.59
N ALA A 54 6.46 11.31 -3.05
CA ALA A 54 7.87 10.90 -3.13
C ALA A 54 8.56 10.92 -1.76
N LEU A 55 7.95 11.60 -0.79
CA LEU A 55 8.47 11.83 0.54
C LEU A 55 7.51 11.23 1.59
N SER A 56 6.87 10.11 1.30
CA SER A 56 5.98 9.40 2.23
C SER A 56 6.59 8.05 2.62
N LEU A 57 6.45 7.68 3.89
CA LEU A 57 6.87 6.36 4.38
C LEU A 57 5.84 5.32 3.93
N LYS A 58 6.25 4.38 3.08
CA LYS A 58 5.38 3.37 2.48
C LYS A 58 5.47 2.05 3.24
N ILE A 59 4.37 1.66 3.85
CA ILE A 59 4.26 0.42 4.63
C ILE A 59 3.31 -0.52 3.91
N ALA A 60 3.63 -1.82 3.80
CA ALA A 60 2.67 -2.79 3.29
C ALA A 60 2.71 -4.14 3.97
N ALA A 61 1.54 -4.79 4.04
CA ALA A 61 1.45 -6.22 4.33
C ALA A 61 1.11 -7.00 3.05
N PHE A 62 1.78 -8.13 2.89
CA PHE A 62 1.65 -9.00 1.73
C PHE A 62 1.71 -10.47 2.12
N ASN A 63 0.56 -11.15 2.11
CA ASN A 63 0.53 -12.61 2.11
C ASN A 63 1.01 -13.12 0.74
N ILE A 64 2.22 -13.69 0.70
CA ILE A 64 2.77 -14.35 -0.48
C ILE A 64 2.58 -15.84 -0.29
N ARG A 65 1.41 -16.35 -0.68
CA ARG A 65 1.00 -17.76 -0.46
C ARG A 65 2.14 -18.76 -0.63
N THR A 66 2.45 -19.57 0.37
CA THR A 66 3.57 -20.53 0.32
C THR A 66 4.90 -19.95 -0.17
N PHE A 67 5.29 -18.77 0.31
CA PHE A 67 6.62 -18.20 0.03
C PHE A 67 7.69 -19.16 0.52
N GLY A 68 8.69 -19.45 -0.31
CA GLY A 68 9.72 -20.43 0.01
C GLY A 68 10.64 -20.71 -1.17
N GLU A 69 11.49 -21.73 -1.03
CA GLU A 69 12.60 -21.98 -1.95
C GLU A 69 12.15 -22.18 -3.40
N THR A 70 11.07 -22.95 -3.63
CA THR A 70 10.54 -23.19 -4.98
C THR A 70 10.16 -21.88 -5.68
N LYS A 71 9.52 -20.96 -4.95
CA LYS A 71 9.07 -19.67 -5.50
C LYS A 71 10.25 -18.75 -5.77
N MET A 72 11.20 -18.67 -4.83
CA MET A 72 12.40 -17.84 -4.98
C MET A 72 13.44 -18.41 -5.96
N SER A 73 13.36 -19.71 -6.31
CA SER A 73 14.17 -20.30 -7.38
C SER A 73 13.63 -19.99 -8.79
N ASN A 74 12.36 -19.59 -8.90
CA ASN A 74 11.75 -19.26 -10.18
C ASN A 74 12.03 -17.79 -10.51
N TYR A 75 12.92 -17.54 -11.48
CA TYR A 75 13.34 -16.20 -11.88
C TYR A 75 12.17 -15.24 -12.12
N THR A 76 11.12 -15.68 -12.81
CA THR A 76 9.96 -14.84 -13.13
C THR A 76 9.20 -14.44 -11.87
N LEU A 77 8.95 -15.40 -10.96
CA LEU A 77 8.20 -15.11 -9.73
C LEU A 77 9.04 -14.26 -8.78
N SER A 78 10.32 -14.61 -8.58
CA SER A 78 11.23 -13.84 -7.75
C SER A 78 11.40 -12.41 -8.26
N HIS A 79 11.45 -12.22 -9.59
CA HIS A 79 11.53 -10.89 -10.20
C HIS A 79 10.33 -10.02 -9.81
N TYR A 80 9.11 -10.52 -9.94
CA TYR A 80 7.91 -9.77 -9.56
C TYR A 80 7.82 -9.55 -8.05
N ILE A 81 8.20 -10.52 -7.22
CA ILE A 81 8.24 -10.37 -5.76
C ILE A 81 9.18 -9.23 -5.37
N VAL A 82 10.40 -9.21 -5.92
CA VAL A 82 11.38 -8.13 -5.70
C VAL A 82 10.80 -6.79 -6.17
N GLN A 83 10.30 -6.72 -7.42
CA GLN A 83 9.71 -5.50 -7.97
C GLN A 83 8.54 -4.96 -7.14
N ILE A 84 7.76 -5.87 -6.54
CA ILE A 84 6.65 -5.55 -5.63
C ILE A 84 7.19 -4.98 -4.32
N LEU A 85 8.13 -5.66 -3.67
CA LEU A 85 8.62 -5.32 -2.33
C LEU A 85 9.47 -4.05 -2.35
N SER A 86 10.23 -3.81 -3.42
CA SER A 86 11.04 -2.60 -3.60
C SER A 86 10.25 -1.29 -3.59
N ARG A 87 8.91 -1.34 -3.66
CA ARG A 87 8.01 -0.18 -3.58
C ARG A 87 7.81 0.37 -2.17
N TYR A 88 8.17 -0.40 -1.14
CA TYR A 88 7.84 -0.10 0.26
C TYR A 88 9.08 0.12 1.09
N ASP A 89 8.99 1.03 2.05
CA ASP A 89 10.03 1.28 3.04
C ASP A 89 9.96 0.28 4.18
N ILE A 90 8.76 -0.23 4.49
CA ILE A 90 8.52 -1.38 5.38
C ILE A 90 7.57 -2.34 4.68
N ALA A 91 7.96 -3.61 4.53
CA ALA A 91 7.11 -4.65 4.00
C ALA A 91 7.02 -5.84 4.96
N ILE A 92 5.80 -6.26 5.29
CA ILE A 92 5.46 -7.41 6.11
C ILE A 92 5.04 -8.54 5.17
N VAL A 93 5.89 -9.56 5.05
CA VAL A 93 5.61 -10.76 4.25
C VAL A 93 5.10 -11.87 5.16
N GLN A 94 3.96 -12.46 4.75
CA GLN A 94 3.30 -13.56 5.46
C GLN A 94 3.33 -14.84 4.61
N GLU A 95 2.95 -15.98 5.20
CA GLU A 95 3.09 -17.32 4.62
C GLU A 95 4.53 -17.71 4.23
N VAL A 96 5.53 -17.23 4.98
CA VAL A 96 6.94 -17.61 4.77
C VAL A 96 7.14 -19.04 5.28
N ARG A 97 7.25 -19.98 4.34
CA ARG A 97 7.51 -21.40 4.56
C ARG A 97 8.94 -21.73 4.16
N ASP A 98 9.85 -21.36 5.04
CA ASP A 98 11.29 -21.46 4.81
C ASP A 98 11.99 -21.96 6.07
N SER A 99 12.27 -23.26 6.12
CA SER A 99 12.81 -23.90 7.33
C SER A 99 14.23 -23.45 7.65
N HIS A 100 15.04 -23.16 6.62
CA HIS A 100 16.45 -22.80 6.74
C HIS A 100 16.76 -21.34 6.36
N LEU A 101 15.73 -20.51 6.16
CA LEU A 101 15.85 -19.11 5.69
C LEU A 101 16.57 -18.98 4.33
N THR A 102 16.59 -20.05 3.51
CA THR A 102 17.24 -20.06 2.20
C THR A 102 16.54 -19.13 1.21
N ALA A 103 15.21 -19.14 1.19
CA ALA A 103 14.40 -18.29 0.33
C ALA A 103 14.45 -16.83 0.78
N VAL A 104 14.44 -16.59 2.09
CA VAL A 104 14.65 -15.25 2.68
C VAL A 104 16.01 -14.70 2.29
N GLY A 105 17.08 -15.50 2.41
CA GLY A 105 18.43 -15.12 1.97
C GLY A 105 18.47 -14.74 0.49
N ARG A 106 17.90 -15.57 -0.40
CA ARG A 106 17.82 -15.26 -1.83
C ARG A 106 17.02 -14.00 -2.15
N LEU A 107 16.00 -13.70 -1.35
CA LEU A 107 15.23 -12.47 -1.51
C LEU A 107 16.07 -11.25 -1.14
N LEU A 108 16.79 -11.31 -0.02
CA LEU A 108 17.71 -10.25 0.39
C LEU A 108 18.86 -10.06 -0.61
N ASP A 109 19.46 -11.14 -1.10
CA ASP A 109 20.49 -11.08 -2.16
C ASP A 109 19.98 -10.36 -3.42
N ALA A 110 18.69 -10.54 -3.75
CA ALA A 110 18.09 -9.89 -4.90
C ALA A 110 17.72 -8.43 -4.63
N LEU A 111 17.23 -8.10 -3.43
CA LEU A 111 16.88 -6.74 -3.01
C LEU A 111 18.12 -5.86 -2.81
N ASN A 112 19.21 -6.44 -2.30
CA ASN A 112 20.45 -5.74 -1.94
C ASN A 112 21.57 -5.96 -2.97
N ARG A 113 21.22 -6.38 -4.20
CA ARG A 113 22.20 -6.70 -5.25
C ARG A 113 23.12 -5.54 -5.59
N ASP A 114 22.53 -4.35 -5.75
CA ASP A 114 23.24 -3.16 -6.23
C ASP A 114 23.81 -2.34 -5.07
N ASP A 115 23.15 -2.39 -3.91
CA ASP A 115 23.59 -1.77 -2.66
C ASP A 115 23.30 -2.73 -1.49
N PRO A 116 24.34 -3.20 -0.76
CA PRO A 116 24.21 -4.23 0.28
C PRO A 116 23.28 -3.83 1.43
N ASP A 117 23.08 -2.52 1.65
CA ASP A 117 22.29 -1.99 2.77
C ASP A 117 20.91 -1.46 2.32
N THR A 118 20.44 -1.86 1.13
CA THR A 118 19.12 -1.43 0.60
C THR A 118 17.96 -1.84 1.52
N TYR A 119 17.98 -3.08 2.04
CA TYR A 119 17.00 -3.60 2.99
C TYR A 119 17.67 -4.40 4.11
N HIS A 120 17.21 -4.14 5.34
CA HIS A 120 17.43 -5.00 6.49
C HIS A 120 16.16 -5.81 6.78
N TYR A 121 16.23 -6.76 7.72
CA TYR A 121 15.11 -7.63 8.03
C TYR A 121 14.98 -7.99 9.52
N VAL A 122 13.75 -8.34 9.91
CA VAL A 122 13.42 -9.07 11.14
C VAL A 122 12.57 -10.27 10.71
N VAL A 123 12.89 -11.47 11.19
CA VAL A 123 12.14 -12.68 10.86
C VAL A 123 11.80 -13.47 12.12
N SER A 124 10.56 -13.96 12.22
CA SER A 124 10.10 -14.77 13.35
C SER A 124 10.64 -16.20 13.31
N GLU A 125 10.50 -16.94 14.40
CA GLU A 125 10.55 -18.40 14.40
C GLU A 125 9.38 -19.02 13.59
N PRO A 126 9.40 -20.32 13.23
CA PRO A 126 8.25 -20.97 12.59
C PRO A 126 7.07 -21.13 13.57
N LEU A 127 5.93 -20.53 13.22
CA LEU A 127 4.72 -20.42 14.04
C LEU A 127 3.57 -21.23 13.43
N GLY A 128 2.69 -21.78 14.26
CA GLY A 128 1.59 -22.63 13.79
C GLY A 128 1.23 -23.73 14.78
N ARG A 129 -0.03 -23.90 15.18
CA ARG A 129 -0.41 -25.02 16.10
C ARG A 129 -0.10 -26.44 15.59
N SER A 130 0.19 -26.61 14.31
CA SER A 130 0.41 -27.91 13.67
C SER A 130 1.82 -28.05 13.08
N SER A 131 2.10 -29.17 12.42
CA SER A 131 3.34 -29.32 11.62
C SER A 131 3.43 -28.33 10.46
N TYR A 132 2.30 -27.74 10.04
CA TYR A 132 2.29 -26.64 9.11
C TYR A 132 2.64 -25.35 9.87
N LYS A 133 3.87 -24.87 9.65
CA LYS A 133 4.43 -23.67 10.26
C LYS A 133 4.75 -22.60 9.21
N GLU A 134 4.66 -21.34 9.61
CA GLU A 134 4.94 -20.15 8.81
C GLU A 134 5.75 -19.14 9.62
N ARG A 135 6.44 -18.21 8.95
CA ARG A 135 7.13 -17.10 9.61
C ARG A 135 6.51 -15.76 9.18
N TYR A 136 6.64 -14.75 10.04
CA TYR A 136 6.53 -13.35 9.64
C TYR A 136 7.92 -12.84 9.24
N LEU A 137 8.01 -12.13 8.12
CA LEU A 137 9.22 -11.46 7.67
C LEU A 137 8.95 -9.97 7.48
N PHE A 138 9.67 -9.14 8.21
CA PHE A 138 9.75 -7.71 8.00
C PHE A 138 10.97 -7.40 7.14
N LEU A 139 10.77 -6.65 6.09
CA LEU A 139 11.83 -6.03 5.29
C LEU A 139 11.71 -4.53 5.48
N PHE A 140 12.80 -3.84 5.77
CA PHE A 140 12.76 -2.39 5.96
C PHE A 140 14.01 -1.71 5.43
N ARG A 141 13.84 -0.47 4.96
CA ARG A 141 14.91 0.38 4.46
C ARG A 141 15.60 1.12 5.62
N PRO A 142 16.88 0.84 5.93
CA PRO A 142 17.55 1.40 7.11
C PRO A 142 17.82 2.91 7.00
N ASP A 143 17.78 3.48 5.80
CA ASP A 143 17.84 4.93 5.57
C ASP A 143 16.50 5.64 5.85
N GLN A 144 15.39 4.90 5.91
CA GLN A 144 14.05 5.42 6.20
C GLN A 144 13.64 5.21 7.66
N VAL A 145 13.94 4.04 8.23
CA VAL A 145 13.55 3.66 9.61
C VAL A 145 14.61 2.82 10.30
N THR A 146 14.58 2.79 11.64
CA THR A 146 15.43 1.92 12.45
C THR A 146 14.58 1.06 13.36
N VAL A 147 14.89 -0.23 13.47
CA VAL A 147 14.28 -1.11 14.47
C VAL A 147 14.89 -0.81 15.84
N LEU A 148 14.05 -0.44 16.81
CA LEU A 148 14.47 -0.18 18.18
C LEU A 148 14.41 -1.43 19.05
N ASP A 149 13.36 -2.23 18.87
CA ASP A 149 13.10 -3.46 19.62
C ASP A 149 12.14 -4.36 18.83
N SER A 150 12.13 -5.65 19.14
CA SER A 150 11.16 -6.60 18.62
C SER A 150 10.93 -7.74 19.59
N TYR A 151 9.71 -8.23 19.68
CA TYR A 151 9.39 -9.41 20.48
C TYR A 151 8.23 -10.18 19.86
N GLN A 152 8.09 -11.43 20.26
CA GLN A 152 6.95 -12.24 19.92
C GLN A 152 5.94 -12.21 21.07
N TYR A 153 4.68 -11.96 20.73
CA TYR A 153 3.59 -12.08 21.70
C TYR A 153 3.43 -13.54 22.12
N ASP A 154 3.13 -13.75 23.40
CA ASP A 154 2.90 -15.06 23.99
C ASP A 154 1.61 -14.96 24.80
N ASP A 155 0.54 -15.56 24.29
CA ASP A 155 -0.76 -15.64 24.99
C ASP A 155 -0.90 -16.90 25.85
N GLY A 156 0.18 -17.65 25.99
CA GLY A 156 0.30 -18.76 26.91
C GLY A 156 0.66 -20.08 26.25
N CYS A 157 0.33 -21.15 26.96
CA CYS A 157 0.82 -22.48 26.66
C CYS A 157 0.04 -23.14 25.50
N GLU A 158 0.70 -23.34 24.33
CA GLU A 158 0.10 -24.08 23.20
C GLU A 158 -0.42 -25.48 23.61
N PRO A 159 0.36 -26.34 24.34
CA PRO A 159 -0.10 -27.68 24.72
C PRO A 159 -1.27 -27.68 25.70
N CYS A 160 -1.50 -26.57 26.40
CA CYS A 160 -2.54 -26.42 27.39
C CYS A 160 -3.89 -26.02 26.76
N GLY A 161 -3.90 -25.61 25.49
CA GLY A 161 -5.10 -25.19 24.76
C GLY A 161 -5.61 -23.80 25.12
N ASN A 162 -4.79 -22.98 25.80
CA ASN A 162 -5.12 -21.58 26.11
C ASN A 162 -4.62 -20.60 25.06
N ASP A 163 -3.80 -21.08 24.11
CA ASP A 163 -3.31 -20.29 22.98
C ASP A 163 -4.49 -19.89 22.08
N THR A 164 -4.60 -18.59 21.79
CA THR A 164 -5.61 -18.00 20.91
C THR A 164 -5.10 -17.84 19.49
N PHE A 165 -3.80 -17.60 19.29
CA PHE A 165 -3.23 -17.35 17.96
C PHE A 165 -2.61 -18.60 17.37
N SER A 166 -3.09 -19.02 16.19
CA SER A 166 -2.39 -20.05 15.42
C SER A 166 -0.94 -19.67 15.09
N ARG A 167 -0.69 -18.37 14.86
CA ARG A 167 0.62 -17.78 14.59
C ARG A 167 0.75 -16.48 15.39
N GLU A 168 1.44 -16.54 16.51
CA GLU A 168 1.53 -15.45 17.47
C GLU A 168 2.20 -14.21 16.83
N PRO A 169 1.66 -13.00 17.03
CA PRO A 169 2.22 -11.79 16.42
C PRO A 169 3.69 -11.55 16.77
N THR A 170 4.53 -11.36 15.74
CA THR A 170 5.92 -10.86 15.91
C THR A 170 5.94 -9.35 15.77
N ILE A 171 6.09 -8.65 16.89
CA ILE A 171 5.89 -7.21 17.01
C ILE A 171 7.23 -6.49 16.87
N VAL A 172 7.27 -5.45 16.04
CA VAL A 172 8.49 -4.68 15.78
C VAL A 172 8.25 -3.20 16.06
N ARG A 173 9.09 -2.59 16.90
CA ARG A 173 9.09 -1.15 17.20
C ARG A 173 10.06 -0.43 16.26
N PHE A 174 9.54 0.51 15.49
CA PHE A 174 10.33 1.33 14.58
C PHE A 174 10.49 2.75 15.10
N HIS A 175 11.67 3.32 14.87
CA HIS A 175 11.90 4.75 14.84
C HIS A 175 11.83 5.26 13.40
N SER A 176 11.07 6.31 13.15
CA SER A 176 10.95 6.97 11.85
C SER A 176 11.32 8.46 11.98
N PRO A 177 12.58 8.83 11.69
CA PRO A 177 13.09 10.19 11.88
C PRO A 177 12.51 11.20 10.89
N LEU A 178 11.78 10.72 9.88
CA LEU A 178 11.26 11.56 8.81
C LEU A 178 9.75 11.81 8.93
N THR A 179 9.00 10.93 9.61
CA THR A 179 7.53 11.07 9.75
C THR A 179 7.12 11.83 11.00
N LYS A 180 5.85 12.31 11.04
CA LYS A 180 5.28 12.96 12.24
C LYS A 180 5.27 12.02 13.45
N VAL A 181 4.86 10.78 13.22
CA VAL A 181 5.01 9.69 14.19
C VAL A 181 6.48 9.30 14.23
N ARG A 182 7.16 9.56 15.37
CA ARG A 182 8.60 9.30 15.51
C ARG A 182 8.88 7.86 15.89
N GLU A 183 7.98 7.24 16.62
CA GLU A 183 8.05 5.84 17.01
C GLU A 183 6.68 5.21 16.89
N PHE A 184 6.62 4.00 16.36
CA PHE A 184 5.40 3.22 16.30
C PHE A 184 5.73 1.72 16.28
N ALA A 185 4.78 0.90 16.72
CA ALA A 185 4.88 -0.55 16.62
C ALA A 185 4.10 -1.06 15.41
N VAL A 186 4.59 -2.14 14.80
CA VAL A 186 3.85 -2.91 13.80
C VAL A 186 3.55 -4.29 14.35
N VAL A 187 2.28 -4.67 14.33
CA VAL A 187 1.75 -5.96 14.80
C VAL A 187 1.20 -6.71 13.59
N PRO A 188 1.84 -7.81 13.15
CA PRO A 188 1.34 -8.61 12.05
C PRO A 188 0.32 -9.63 12.53
N LEU A 189 -0.69 -9.92 11.73
CA LEU A 189 -1.53 -11.12 11.89
C LEU A 189 -1.81 -11.74 10.53
N HIS A 190 -1.49 -13.02 10.40
CA HIS A 190 -2.08 -13.90 9.40
C HIS A 190 -3.05 -14.82 10.15
N ALA A 191 -4.33 -14.52 10.12
CA ALA A 191 -5.29 -15.18 11.00
C ALA A 191 -5.60 -16.61 10.54
N ALA A 192 -5.81 -17.55 11.45
CA ALA A 192 -6.38 -18.85 11.07
C ALA A 192 -7.84 -18.64 10.57
N PRO A 193 -8.22 -19.11 9.37
CA PRO A 193 -9.52 -18.77 8.80
C PRO A 193 -10.73 -19.16 9.65
N LEU A 194 -10.63 -20.26 10.40
CA LEU A 194 -11.71 -20.75 11.28
C LEU A 194 -11.75 -20.03 12.62
N ASP A 195 -10.66 -19.40 13.03
CA ASP A 195 -10.51 -18.68 14.31
C ASP A 195 -10.41 -17.15 14.10
N ALA A 196 -10.63 -16.66 12.87
CA ALA A 196 -10.39 -15.27 12.48
C ALA A 196 -11.06 -14.26 13.41
N VAL A 197 -12.30 -14.51 13.85
CA VAL A 197 -13.02 -13.64 14.79
C VAL A 197 -12.32 -13.58 16.15
N ALA A 198 -11.87 -14.72 16.68
CA ALA A 198 -11.21 -14.80 17.98
C ALA A 198 -9.82 -14.16 17.93
N GLU A 199 -9.00 -14.50 16.93
CA GLU A 199 -7.65 -13.93 16.77
C GLU A 199 -7.71 -12.41 16.53
N MET A 200 -8.66 -11.92 15.73
CA MET A 200 -8.86 -10.48 15.55
C MET A 200 -9.34 -9.78 16.83
N ASP A 201 -10.17 -10.42 17.66
CA ASP A 201 -10.57 -9.86 18.95
C ASP A 201 -9.35 -9.75 19.88
N SER A 202 -8.53 -10.80 19.95
CA SER A 202 -7.33 -10.86 20.79
C SER A 202 -6.22 -9.88 20.38
N LEU A 203 -6.21 -9.36 19.15
CA LEU A 203 -5.33 -8.25 18.78
C LEU A 203 -5.58 -6.98 19.62
N TYR A 204 -6.76 -6.84 20.22
CA TYR A 204 -6.99 -5.80 21.23
C TYR A 204 -6.07 -5.98 22.45
N ASP A 205 -5.90 -7.21 22.92
CA ASP A 205 -5.05 -7.51 24.08
C ASP A 205 -3.57 -7.38 23.71
N VAL A 206 -3.19 -7.73 22.48
CA VAL A 206 -1.83 -7.46 21.95
C VAL A 206 -1.54 -5.95 21.93
N TYR A 207 -2.49 -5.12 21.54
CA TYR A 207 -2.35 -3.67 21.61
C TYR A 207 -2.15 -3.18 23.06
N LEU A 208 -2.87 -3.74 24.03
CA LEU A 208 -2.67 -3.41 25.44
C LEU A 208 -1.30 -3.85 25.95
N ASP A 209 -0.81 -5.01 25.54
CA ASP A 209 0.52 -5.51 25.87
C ASP A 209 1.63 -4.60 25.33
N VAL A 210 1.51 -4.16 24.07
CA VAL A 210 2.44 -3.17 23.47
C VAL A 210 2.47 -1.88 24.30
N ARG A 211 1.29 -1.36 24.68
CA ARG A 211 1.21 -0.16 25.52
C ARG A 211 1.87 -0.37 26.87
N GLN A 212 1.62 -1.52 27.51
CA GLN A 212 2.19 -1.83 28.81
C GLN A 212 3.72 -2.00 28.74
N LYS A 213 4.22 -2.69 27.70
CA LYS A 213 5.63 -3.04 27.55
C LYS A 213 6.49 -1.84 27.17
N TRP A 214 5.98 -0.97 26.29
CA TRP A 214 6.77 0.08 25.65
C TRP A 214 6.29 1.50 25.93
N ASP A 215 5.18 1.67 26.66
CA ASP A 215 4.50 2.96 26.85
C ASP A 215 4.19 3.65 25.51
N LEU A 216 3.73 2.84 24.55
CA LEU A 216 3.57 3.25 23.14
C LEU A 216 2.12 3.06 22.68
N GLU A 217 1.45 4.15 22.33
CA GLU A 217 0.06 4.15 21.85
C GLU A 217 -0.06 4.05 20.32
N ASP A 218 0.97 4.48 19.60
CA ASP A 218 1.01 4.50 18.14
C ASP A 218 1.33 3.10 17.59
N VAL A 219 0.30 2.37 17.18
CA VAL A 219 0.39 0.97 16.76
C VAL A 219 -0.34 0.74 15.44
N LEU A 220 0.36 0.13 14.49
CA LEU A 220 -0.18 -0.34 13.22
C LEU A 220 -0.38 -1.85 13.29
N LEU A 221 -1.62 -2.32 13.18
CA LEU A 221 -1.96 -3.75 13.11
C LEU A 221 -2.35 -4.09 11.68
N THR A 222 -1.70 -5.09 11.07
CA THR A 222 -1.88 -5.35 9.63
C THR A 222 -1.61 -6.79 9.22
N GLY A 223 -2.19 -7.21 8.10
CA GLY A 223 -1.99 -8.53 7.51
C GLY A 223 -3.26 -9.15 6.95
N ASP A 224 -3.16 -10.41 6.53
CA ASP A 224 -4.30 -11.25 6.15
C ASP A 224 -5.08 -11.69 7.40
N PHE A 225 -6.06 -10.88 7.79
CA PHE A 225 -6.89 -11.16 8.95
C PHE A 225 -8.00 -12.17 8.64
N ASN A 226 -8.12 -12.65 7.39
CA ASN A 226 -9.29 -13.40 6.94
C ASN A 226 -10.62 -12.67 7.28
N ALA A 227 -10.60 -11.34 7.28
CA ALA A 227 -11.61 -10.46 7.87
C ALA A 227 -12.85 -10.22 6.99
N GLY A 228 -13.50 -11.28 6.50
CA GLY A 228 -14.73 -11.14 5.73
C GLY A 228 -15.25 -12.43 5.13
N CYS A 229 -16.19 -12.29 4.19
CA CYS A 229 -16.79 -13.41 3.48
C CYS A 229 -17.31 -14.50 4.43
N SER A 230 -16.95 -15.76 4.23
CA SER A 230 -17.44 -16.87 5.05
C SER A 230 -16.75 -16.98 6.42
N TYR A 231 -15.63 -16.29 6.63
CA TYR A 231 -14.85 -16.38 7.86
C TYR A 231 -15.33 -15.39 8.93
N VAL A 232 -15.82 -14.22 8.51
CA VAL A 232 -16.40 -13.21 9.41
C VAL A 232 -17.73 -12.73 8.85
N ALA A 233 -18.83 -13.23 9.42
CA ALA A 233 -20.17 -12.80 9.09
C ALA A 233 -20.45 -11.37 9.63
N PRO A 234 -21.35 -10.60 8.99
CA PRO A 234 -21.67 -9.23 9.43
C PRO A 234 -22.06 -9.11 10.91
N SER A 235 -22.74 -10.11 11.47
CA SER A 235 -23.17 -10.12 12.88
C SER A 235 -22.02 -10.34 13.87
N GLN A 236 -20.88 -10.90 13.43
CA GLN A 236 -19.74 -11.20 14.29
C GLN A 236 -18.86 -9.98 14.54
N TRP A 237 -18.95 -8.93 13.72
CA TRP A 237 -18.17 -7.70 13.94
C TRP A 237 -18.41 -7.03 15.30
N ALA A 238 -19.62 -7.21 15.86
CA ALA A 238 -19.96 -6.68 17.17
C ALA A 238 -19.19 -7.36 18.33
N SER A 239 -18.63 -8.55 18.11
CA SER A 239 -17.84 -9.27 19.12
C SER A 239 -16.33 -9.04 19.01
N VAL A 240 -15.87 -8.23 18.05
CA VAL A 240 -14.44 -7.95 17.83
C VAL A 240 -14.09 -6.59 18.45
N ARG A 241 -13.41 -6.58 19.61
CA ARG A 241 -13.00 -5.36 20.32
C ARG A 241 -12.11 -4.45 19.47
N LEU A 242 -11.24 -5.04 18.64
CA LEU A 242 -10.43 -4.29 17.66
C LEU A 242 -11.30 -3.48 16.67
N ARG A 243 -12.55 -3.91 16.43
CA ARG A 243 -13.50 -3.22 15.53
C ARG A 243 -14.41 -2.26 16.26
N THR A 244 -14.91 -2.62 17.44
CA THR A 244 -15.92 -1.85 18.18
C THR A 244 -15.32 -0.74 19.04
N SER A 245 -14.05 -0.86 19.44
CA SER A 245 -13.36 0.18 20.20
C SER A 245 -13.06 1.41 19.32
N PRO A 246 -13.38 2.64 19.80
CA PRO A 246 -13.09 3.87 19.06
C PRO A 246 -11.59 4.21 19.00
N ALA A 247 -10.74 3.46 19.71
CA ALA A 247 -9.29 3.65 19.67
C ALA A 247 -8.69 3.29 18.29
N PHE A 248 -9.39 2.47 17.49
CA PHE A 248 -8.87 1.92 16.25
C PHE A 248 -9.56 2.51 15.03
N GLN A 249 -8.75 2.91 14.05
CA GLN A 249 -9.23 3.29 12.74
C GLN A 249 -8.91 2.17 11.74
N TRP A 250 -9.94 1.60 11.13
CA TRP A 250 -9.81 0.61 10.07
C TRP A 250 -9.66 1.35 8.73
N LEU A 251 -8.47 1.29 8.16
CA LEU A 251 -8.16 2.04 6.94
C LEU A 251 -8.62 1.33 5.67
N ILE A 252 -8.89 0.03 5.75
CA ILE A 252 -9.36 -0.80 4.63
C ILE A 252 -10.82 -1.20 4.90
N PRO A 253 -11.78 -0.61 4.18
CA PRO A 253 -13.20 -0.90 4.34
C PRO A 253 -13.58 -2.34 3.98
N ASP A 254 -14.71 -2.82 4.51
CA ASP A 254 -15.23 -4.17 4.23
C ASP A 254 -15.64 -4.38 2.76
N THR A 255 -15.81 -3.29 2.01
CA THR A 255 -16.22 -3.30 0.59
C THR A 255 -15.04 -3.48 -0.36
N VAL A 256 -13.81 -3.45 0.13
CA VAL A 256 -12.60 -3.50 -0.70
C VAL A 256 -12.18 -4.94 -0.95
N ASP A 257 -11.98 -5.30 -2.22
CA ASP A 257 -11.43 -6.61 -2.59
C ASP A 257 -9.91 -6.63 -2.48
N THR A 258 -9.43 -7.47 -1.56
CA THR A 258 -8.00 -7.74 -1.33
C THR A 258 -7.59 -9.11 -1.85
N THR A 259 -8.36 -9.74 -2.74
CA THR A 259 -7.99 -11.05 -3.30
C THR A 259 -7.54 -10.95 -4.77
N SER A 260 -6.57 -11.78 -5.15
CA SER A 260 -6.09 -11.97 -6.53
C SER A 260 -6.85 -13.09 -7.25
N THR A 261 -7.69 -13.83 -6.53
CA THR A 261 -8.54 -14.89 -7.08
C THR A 261 -9.90 -14.35 -7.52
N ALA A 262 -10.82 -15.23 -7.96
CA ALA A 262 -12.16 -14.84 -8.39
C ALA A 262 -13.11 -14.47 -7.23
N THR A 263 -12.65 -14.54 -5.99
CA THR A 263 -13.42 -14.07 -4.82
C THR A 263 -13.47 -12.54 -4.77
N HIS A 264 -14.32 -12.00 -3.91
CA HIS A 264 -14.38 -10.57 -3.62
C HIS A 264 -14.48 -10.39 -2.10
N CYS A 265 -13.32 -10.36 -1.44
CA CYS A 265 -13.23 -10.39 0.02
C CYS A 265 -12.22 -9.38 0.54
N ALA A 266 -12.55 -8.71 1.64
CA ALA A 266 -11.67 -7.81 2.38
C ALA A 266 -10.90 -8.57 3.47
N TYR A 267 -10.09 -9.55 3.07
CA TYR A 267 -9.39 -10.41 4.03
C TYR A 267 -8.24 -9.67 4.71
N ASP A 268 -7.44 -8.98 3.92
CA ASP A 268 -6.29 -8.22 4.38
C ASP A 268 -6.73 -6.88 4.96
N ARG A 269 -6.12 -6.47 6.07
CA ARG A 269 -6.51 -5.27 6.80
C ARG A 269 -5.33 -4.41 7.25
N ILE A 270 -5.60 -3.12 7.37
CA ILE A 270 -4.75 -2.15 8.06
C ILE A 270 -5.62 -1.46 9.09
N VAL A 271 -5.17 -1.52 10.34
CA VAL A 271 -5.81 -0.91 11.49
C VAL A 271 -4.75 -0.07 12.21
N VAL A 272 -5.08 1.16 12.57
CA VAL A 272 -4.16 2.06 13.28
C VAL A 272 -4.75 2.57 14.59
N ALA A 273 -3.93 2.59 15.63
CA ALA A 273 -4.19 3.20 16.92
C ALA A 273 -3.15 4.29 17.21
N GLY A 274 -3.47 5.18 18.15
CA GLY A 274 -2.62 6.33 18.52
C GLY A 274 -2.89 7.55 17.66
N THR A 275 -3.08 8.70 18.31
CA THR A 275 -3.49 9.94 17.64
C THR A 275 -2.42 10.47 16.69
N VAL A 276 -1.13 10.24 16.98
CA VAL A 276 -0.05 10.75 16.14
C VAL A 276 0.04 9.94 14.87
N LEU A 277 -0.01 8.60 14.96
CA LEU A 277 -0.03 7.71 13.82
C LEU A 277 -1.28 7.92 12.95
N GLN A 278 -2.48 8.00 13.56
CA GLN A 278 -3.73 8.25 12.83
C GLN A 278 -3.66 9.55 12.01
N HIS A 279 -3.11 10.63 12.57
CA HIS A 279 -2.93 11.90 11.85
C HIS A 279 -1.74 11.90 10.87
N ALA A 280 -0.81 10.95 10.97
CA ALA A 280 0.30 10.82 10.06
C ALA A 280 -0.09 10.10 8.75
N VAL A 281 -1.15 9.28 8.79
CA VAL A 281 -1.65 8.56 7.60
C VAL A 281 -2.13 9.54 6.53
N VAL A 282 -1.63 9.39 5.30
CA VAL A 282 -2.16 10.13 4.14
C VAL A 282 -3.60 9.67 3.88
N PRO A 283 -4.59 10.57 3.85
CA PRO A 283 -5.96 10.23 3.51
C PRO A 283 -6.05 9.45 2.19
N ASP A 284 -6.86 8.40 2.16
CA ASP A 284 -7.11 7.54 0.98
C ASP A 284 -5.88 6.80 0.42
N SER A 285 -4.73 6.81 1.11
CA SER A 285 -3.55 6.03 0.69
C SER A 285 -3.70 4.52 0.93
N ALA A 286 -4.51 4.15 1.92
CA ALA A 286 -4.82 2.77 2.27
C ALA A 286 -5.65 2.08 1.18
N ALA A 287 -4.95 1.32 0.34
CA ALA A 287 -5.57 0.58 -0.75
C ALA A 287 -4.85 -0.74 -1.05
N PRO A 288 -5.55 -1.74 -1.60
CA PRO A 288 -4.92 -2.92 -2.16
C PRO A 288 -4.15 -2.58 -3.44
N PHE A 289 -2.92 -3.09 -3.55
CA PHE A 289 -2.13 -3.02 -4.76
C PHE A 289 -2.45 -4.19 -5.68
N ASP A 290 -3.25 -3.92 -6.72
CA ASP A 290 -3.51 -4.85 -7.81
C ASP A 290 -2.28 -4.96 -8.73
N PHE A 291 -1.37 -5.87 -8.38
CA PHE A 291 -0.17 -6.14 -9.16
C PHE A 291 -0.48 -6.82 -10.50
N GLN A 292 -1.62 -7.50 -10.64
CA GLN A 292 -2.04 -8.06 -11.91
C GLN A 292 -2.26 -6.94 -12.92
N ALA A 293 -3.09 -5.97 -12.56
CA ALA A 293 -3.35 -4.81 -13.40
C ALA A 293 -2.08 -3.96 -13.59
N ALA A 294 -1.34 -3.68 -12.51
CA ALA A 294 -0.17 -2.81 -12.55
C ALA A 294 0.95 -3.32 -13.46
N TYR A 295 1.12 -4.64 -13.57
CA TYR A 295 2.17 -5.24 -14.40
C TYR A 295 1.64 -5.94 -15.66
N GLY A 296 0.34 -5.82 -15.96
CA GLY A 296 -0.28 -6.42 -17.15
C GLY A 296 -0.19 -7.95 -17.18
N LEU A 297 -0.33 -8.59 -16.01
CA LEU A 297 -0.14 -10.03 -15.89
C LEU A 297 -1.36 -10.82 -16.37
N SER A 298 -1.12 -11.95 -17.00
CA SER A 298 -2.19 -12.90 -17.31
C SER A 298 -2.69 -13.56 -16.01
N SER A 299 -3.98 -13.95 -15.99
CA SER A 299 -4.56 -14.67 -14.85
C SER A 299 -3.79 -15.95 -14.50
N GLN A 300 -3.09 -16.56 -15.48
CA GLN A 300 -2.24 -17.73 -15.25
C GLN A 300 -1.02 -17.41 -14.39
N LEU A 301 -0.36 -16.26 -14.62
CA LEU A 301 0.80 -15.87 -13.82
C LEU A 301 0.38 -15.36 -12.44
N VAL A 302 -0.79 -14.72 -12.35
CA VAL A 302 -1.37 -14.20 -11.10
C VAL A 302 -1.82 -15.32 -10.18
N CYS A 303 -2.28 -16.45 -10.72
CA CYS A 303 -2.52 -17.66 -9.93
C CYS A 303 -1.22 -18.33 -9.45
N VAL A 304 -0.07 -18.11 -10.12
CA VAL A 304 1.21 -18.78 -9.81
C VAL A 304 2.16 -17.92 -8.97
N LEU A 305 2.06 -16.59 -9.02
CA LEU A 305 2.69 -15.71 -8.04
C LEU A 305 2.36 -16.08 -6.58
N PRO A 306 1.16 -16.60 -6.28
CA PRO A 306 0.82 -17.27 -5.03
C PRO A 306 1.02 -18.81 -5.04
N PHE A 307 1.16 -19.53 -6.16
CA PHE A 307 1.32 -21.00 -6.17
C PHE A 307 2.73 -21.51 -6.52
N SER A 308 3.24 -22.45 -5.72
CA SER A 308 4.28 -23.39 -6.16
C SER A 308 3.64 -24.62 -6.85
N SER A 309 4.27 -25.18 -7.88
CA SER A 309 3.82 -26.44 -8.49
C SER A 309 3.81 -27.58 -7.45
N PRO A 310 2.85 -28.53 -7.51
CA PRO A 310 2.88 -29.68 -6.62
C PRO A 310 4.07 -30.57 -6.97
N GLY A 311 4.89 -30.89 -5.97
CA GLY A 311 5.76 -32.06 -6.03
C GLY A 311 4.91 -33.31 -6.30
N ALA A 312 5.45 -34.22 -7.11
CA ALA A 312 4.78 -35.45 -7.49
C ALA A 312 4.37 -36.26 -6.25
N GLY A 313 3.07 -36.31 -5.92
CA GLY A 313 2.61 -37.19 -4.84
C GLY A 313 1.22 -36.97 -4.21
N ALA A 314 0.50 -35.87 -4.45
CA ALA A 314 -0.80 -35.65 -3.78
C ALA A 314 -2.00 -35.58 -4.76
N PRO A 315 -3.14 -36.23 -4.46
CA PRO A 315 -4.30 -36.24 -5.36
C PRO A 315 -5.07 -34.91 -5.25
N ALA A 316 -5.27 -34.25 -6.40
CA ALA A 316 -6.04 -33.02 -6.51
C ALA A 316 -7.54 -33.26 -6.24
N ARG A 317 -8.06 -32.72 -5.13
CA ARG A 317 -9.49 -32.65 -4.83
C ARG A 317 -9.94 -31.20 -4.60
N THR A 318 -9.85 -30.36 -5.62
CA THR A 318 -10.65 -29.13 -5.74
C THR A 318 -11.02 -28.88 -7.21
N PRO A 319 -12.23 -28.42 -7.55
CA PRO A 319 -12.69 -28.32 -8.95
C PRO A 319 -11.89 -27.33 -9.82
N GLY A 320 -11.17 -26.37 -9.22
CA GLY A 320 -10.38 -25.34 -9.93
C GLY A 320 -8.98 -25.77 -10.39
N THR A 321 -8.44 -26.90 -9.92
CA THR A 321 -7.05 -27.31 -10.21
C THR A 321 -6.88 -28.05 -11.55
N ARG A 322 -7.95 -28.60 -12.13
CA ARG A 322 -7.86 -29.45 -13.34
C ARG A 322 -7.59 -28.69 -14.64
N GLY A 323 -7.96 -27.40 -14.72
CA GLY A 323 -7.70 -26.57 -15.91
C GLY A 323 -6.24 -26.14 -16.06
N CYS A 324 -5.53 -25.95 -14.95
CA CYS A 324 -4.20 -25.34 -14.93
C CYS A 324 -3.06 -26.33 -15.22
N LEU A 325 -3.18 -27.60 -14.80
CA LEU A 325 -2.10 -28.59 -14.92
C LEU A 325 -1.81 -29.06 -16.36
N ARG A 326 -2.77 -28.94 -17.29
CA ARG A 326 -2.62 -29.47 -18.66
C ARG A 326 -1.67 -28.67 -19.55
N SER A 327 -1.34 -27.43 -19.22
CA SER A 327 -0.61 -26.51 -20.13
C SER A 327 0.89 -26.37 -19.85
N LEU A 328 1.37 -26.83 -18.68
CA LEU A 328 2.79 -26.78 -18.29
C LEU A 328 3.72 -27.51 -19.27
N HIS A 329 3.23 -28.57 -19.93
CA HIS A 329 4.03 -29.30 -20.92
C HIS A 329 4.22 -28.58 -22.25
N GLN A 330 3.46 -27.51 -22.53
CA GLN A 330 3.49 -26.87 -23.85
C GLN A 330 4.46 -25.68 -23.93
N HIS A 331 4.82 -25.06 -22.79
CA HIS A 331 5.69 -23.88 -22.75
C HIS A 331 7.20 -24.16 -22.65
N GLN A 332 7.62 -25.35 -22.18
CA GLN A 332 9.04 -25.71 -22.11
C GLN A 332 9.71 -25.96 -23.47
N ARG A 333 8.97 -25.94 -24.59
CA ARG A 333 9.52 -26.16 -25.93
C ARG A 333 9.79 -24.89 -26.75
N ALA A 334 9.43 -23.69 -26.26
CA ALA A 334 9.35 -22.51 -27.12
C ALA A 334 10.42 -21.42 -26.92
N VAL A 335 11.38 -21.55 -25.99
CA VAL A 335 12.39 -20.51 -25.76
C VAL A 335 13.79 -21.06 -26.02
N GLY A 336 14.18 -21.06 -27.29
CA GLY A 336 15.56 -21.19 -27.74
C GLY A 336 15.76 -20.29 -28.96
N GLY A 337 16.44 -19.14 -28.79
CA GLY A 337 16.69 -18.24 -29.93
C GLY A 337 17.31 -16.88 -29.62
N ARG A 338 18.65 -16.86 -29.60
CA ARG A 338 19.63 -15.82 -30.01
C ARG A 338 19.60 -14.39 -29.46
N ALA A 339 20.79 -14.02 -28.95
CA ALA A 339 21.29 -12.70 -28.59
C ALA A 339 21.61 -11.80 -29.81
N GLY A 340 21.49 -10.49 -29.61
CA GLY A 340 22.03 -9.45 -30.49
C GLY A 340 22.55 -8.27 -29.64
N ASN A 341 23.85 -7.98 -29.78
CA ASN A 341 24.55 -6.87 -29.13
C ASN A 341 24.27 -5.55 -29.87
N THR A 342 24.08 -4.45 -29.13
CA THR A 342 24.33 -3.10 -29.64
C THR A 342 24.95 -2.21 -28.56
N VAL A 343 26.13 -1.67 -28.88
CA VAL A 343 26.92 -0.73 -28.09
C VAL A 343 26.54 0.70 -28.49
N CYS A 344 26.35 1.61 -27.53
CA CYS A 344 26.36 3.06 -27.78
C CYS A 344 27.20 3.80 -26.72
N ARG A 345 28.03 4.72 -27.23
CA ARG A 345 29.11 5.48 -26.57
C ARG A 345 28.60 6.71 -25.80
N ALA A 346 29.42 7.10 -24.82
CA ALA A 346 29.32 8.30 -23.98
C ALA A 346 29.63 9.64 -24.71
N GLY A 347 29.07 10.74 -24.19
CA GLY A 347 29.43 12.13 -24.48
C GLY A 347 29.23 13.02 -23.24
N ARG A 348 30.16 13.97 -23.00
CA ARG A 348 30.29 14.82 -21.78
C ARG A 348 29.86 16.28 -22.01
N ALA A 349 29.23 16.86 -20.95
CA ALA A 349 29.36 18.23 -20.33
C ALA A 349 28.97 19.50 -21.15
N PRO A 350 28.70 20.70 -20.54
CA PRO A 350 29.07 21.20 -19.18
C PRO A 350 27.96 22.04 -18.42
N PRO A 351 28.26 22.72 -17.28
CA PRO A 351 27.29 23.04 -16.21
C PRO A 351 26.79 24.50 -16.19
N SER A 352 25.74 24.77 -15.42
CA SER A 352 25.41 26.13 -14.96
C SER A 352 24.92 26.13 -13.51
N SER A 353 25.72 26.77 -12.66
CA SER A 353 25.47 27.18 -11.28
C SER A 353 24.48 28.34 -11.19
N LEU A 354 23.58 28.34 -10.20
CA LEU A 354 22.92 29.55 -9.71
C LEU A 354 22.64 29.40 -8.20
N CYS A 355 23.27 30.27 -7.42
CA CYS A 355 23.01 30.49 -5.99
C CYS A 355 21.68 31.23 -5.81
N ALA A 356 20.90 30.84 -4.79
CA ALA A 356 19.87 31.68 -4.19
C ALA A 356 19.83 31.45 -2.68
N SER A 357 19.84 32.54 -1.92
CA SER A 357 19.85 32.61 -0.45
C SER A 357 18.42 32.47 0.13
N PRO A 358 18.24 32.15 1.43
CA PRO A 358 17.04 31.52 1.95
C PRO A 358 16.06 32.53 2.53
N GLN A 359 14.79 32.44 2.12
CA GLN A 359 13.64 32.82 2.95
C GLN A 359 12.47 31.91 2.56
N ALA A 360 12.25 30.85 3.32
CA ALA A 360 10.99 30.14 3.35
C ALA A 360 10.70 29.75 4.80
N GLN A 361 9.55 30.21 5.28
CA GLN A 361 8.97 29.88 6.58
C GLN A 361 8.91 28.36 6.76
N ALA A 362 9.13 27.90 7.99
CA ALA A 362 9.08 26.50 8.38
C ALA A 362 7.76 25.84 7.93
N ILE A 363 7.83 25.12 6.81
CA ILE A 363 6.91 24.03 6.50
C ILE A 363 7.29 22.94 7.51
N SER A 364 6.33 22.37 8.22
CA SER A 364 6.61 21.25 9.12
C SER A 364 7.18 20.10 8.27
N ASP A 365 8.50 19.89 8.36
CA ASP A 365 9.34 18.99 7.55
C ASP A 365 9.11 17.50 7.86
N HIS A 366 7.85 17.08 8.00
CA HIS A 366 7.51 15.70 8.34
C HIS A 366 6.80 15.00 7.17
N TYR A 367 7.37 13.88 6.77
CA TYR A 367 6.84 12.94 5.79
C TYR A 367 5.56 12.29 6.30
N PRO A 368 4.53 12.15 5.46
CA PRO A 368 3.33 11.43 5.85
C PRO A 368 3.53 9.91 5.67
N VAL A 369 2.64 9.09 6.24
CA VAL A 369 2.69 7.63 6.15
C VAL A 369 1.66 7.15 5.13
N GLU A 370 2.11 6.44 4.11
CA GLU A 370 1.25 5.69 3.19
C GLU A 370 1.26 4.23 3.62
N VAL A 371 0.10 3.68 3.95
CA VAL A 371 -0.02 2.25 4.22
C VAL A 371 -0.75 1.62 3.05
N MET A 372 -0.30 0.48 2.54
CA MET A 372 -0.95 -0.23 1.45
C MET A 372 -1.11 -1.71 1.82
N LEU A 373 -2.15 -2.35 1.32
CA LEU A 373 -2.22 -3.81 1.32
C LEU A 373 -1.94 -4.33 -0.07
N LYS A 374 -1.67 -5.62 -0.18
CA LYS A 374 -1.61 -6.28 -1.49
C LYS A 374 -2.82 -7.18 -1.65
N ARG A 375 -3.24 -7.36 -2.90
CA ARG A 375 -4.19 -8.44 -3.19
C ARG A 375 -3.50 -9.78 -2.99
N VAL A 376 -4.15 -10.73 -2.32
CA VAL A 376 -3.64 -12.09 -2.04
C VAL A 376 -4.20 -13.09 -3.03
#